data_AF-A0AA38RDZ4-F1
#
_entry.id   AF-A0AA38RDZ4-F1
#
_cell.length_a   1.000
_cell.length_b   1.000
_cell.length_c   1.000
_cell.angle_alpha   90.00
_cell.angle_beta   90.00
_cell.angle_gamma   90.00
#
_symmetry.space_group_name_H-M   'P 1'
#
loop_
_entity.id
_entity.type
_entity.pdbx_description
1 polymer ?
#
loop_
_entity_poly.entity_id
_entity_poly.type
_entity_poly.pdbx_seq_one_letter_code
_entity_poly.pdbx_strand_id
1 'polypeptide(L)'
;MTSPETFGPLLRLWGLKRAQLPPLTATPDELTPFLTSLLSEAIPFIDSASPRSPPAPAASTPPPPSPWKLKSTKSFPTSAAPVRLLERRVPASALAAAASTRGSRPRPHVRDETWACRVSLHSDAAADGTASWREFRRALKEAHVGTEDAFTPS
;
A
#
# COMPACT_ATOMS: atom_id res chain seq x y z
N MET A 1 14.36 -6.79 -20.51
CA MET A 1 13.42 -7.75 -19.91
C MET A 1 13.36 -7.44 -18.42
N THR A 2 12.26 -6.87 -17.94
CA THR A 2 12.06 -6.59 -16.52
C THR A 2 11.90 -7.92 -15.78
N SER A 3 12.69 -8.14 -14.72
CA SER A 3 12.53 -9.31 -13.86
C SER A 3 11.07 -9.43 -13.41
N PRO A 4 10.47 -10.64 -13.44
CA PRO A 4 9.10 -10.82 -13.00
C PRO A 4 9.00 -10.38 -11.54
N GLU A 5 8.09 -9.44 -11.28
CA GLU A 5 7.78 -9.01 -9.93
C GLU A 5 7.36 -10.24 -9.11
N THR A 6 8.08 -10.49 -8.02
CA THR A 6 7.82 -11.64 -7.17
C THR A 6 6.76 -11.26 -6.14
N PHE A 7 5.57 -11.84 -6.29
CA PHE A 7 4.46 -11.62 -5.38
C PHE A 7 4.53 -12.59 -4.20
N GLY A 8 4.32 -12.08 -2.98
CA GLY A 8 4.24 -12.90 -1.78
C GLY A 8 2.84 -13.49 -1.55
N PRO A 9 2.71 -14.45 -0.61
CA PRO A 9 1.45 -15.14 -0.33
C PRO A 9 0.57 -14.42 0.70
N LEU A 10 1.04 -13.35 1.36
CA LEU A 10 0.39 -12.77 2.54
C LEU A 10 -0.43 -11.51 2.21
N LEU A 11 -0.01 -10.70 1.24
CA LEU A 11 -0.62 -9.41 0.91
C LEU A 11 -1.35 -9.42 -0.44
N ARG A 12 -2.61 -9.89 -0.42
CA ARG A 12 -3.44 -10.11 -1.61
C ARG A 12 -4.92 -10.03 -1.29
N LEU A 13 -5.77 -9.89 -2.31
CA LEU A 13 -7.21 -9.75 -2.14
C LEU A 13 -7.91 -11.03 -1.63
N TRP A 14 -7.21 -12.16 -1.59
CA TRP A 14 -7.76 -13.40 -1.03
C TRP A 14 -7.72 -13.50 0.50
N GLY A 15 -7.17 -12.50 1.20
CA GLY A 15 -7.14 -12.38 2.66
C GLY A 15 -6.35 -13.48 3.40
N LEU A 16 -5.98 -13.24 4.66
CA LEU A 16 -5.36 -14.24 5.54
C LEU A 16 -6.45 -15.11 6.20
N LYS A 17 -6.25 -16.42 6.25
CA LYS A 17 -7.10 -17.31 7.05
C LYS A 17 -6.64 -17.28 8.50
N ARG A 18 -7.55 -17.48 9.45
CA ARG A 18 -7.24 -17.56 10.89
C ARG A 18 -6.14 -18.58 11.21
N ALA A 19 -6.13 -19.74 10.53
CA ALA A 19 -5.10 -20.77 10.69
C ALA A 19 -3.69 -20.34 10.24
N GLN A 20 -3.56 -19.22 9.52
CA GLN A 20 -2.29 -18.65 9.09
C GLN A 20 -1.80 -17.53 10.03
N LEU A 21 -2.63 -17.14 11.00
CA LEU A 21 -2.25 -16.14 11.99
C LEU A 21 -1.50 -16.82 13.13
N PRO A 22 -0.45 -16.19 13.68
CA PRO A 22 0.13 -16.63 14.94
C PRO A 22 -0.94 -16.73 16.04
N PRO A 23 -0.82 -17.69 16.98
CA PRO A 23 -1.75 -17.81 18.10
C PRO A 23 -1.75 -16.53 18.96
N LEU A 24 -2.82 -16.30 19.73
CA LEU A 24 -2.89 -15.16 20.65
C LEU A 24 -1.82 -15.19 21.75
N THR A 25 -1.26 -16.37 22.02
CA THR A 25 -0.17 -16.61 22.96
C THR A 25 1.20 -16.57 22.30
N ALA A 26 1.29 -16.18 21.02
CA ALA A 26 2.55 -16.14 20.30
C ALA A 26 3.55 -15.20 20.98
N THR A 27 4.76 -15.70 21.16
CA THR A 27 5.89 -14.94 21.66
C THR A 27 6.40 -13.95 20.61
N PRO A 28 7.18 -12.93 21.01
CA PRO A 28 7.83 -12.03 20.06
C PRO A 28 8.67 -12.77 19.01
N ASP A 29 9.35 -13.85 19.39
CA ASP A 29 10.19 -14.65 18.49
C ASP A 29 9.36 -15.39 17.42
N GLU A 30 8.13 -15.76 17.73
CA GLU A 30 7.18 -16.35 16.76
C GLU A 30 6.48 -15.30 15.90
N LEU A 31 6.20 -14.12 16.46
CA LEU A 31 5.55 -13.01 15.76
C LEU A 31 6.49 -12.34 14.74
N THR A 32 7.77 -12.19 15.08
CA THR A 32 8.72 -11.43 14.28
C THR A 32 8.83 -11.96 12.85
N PRO A 33 9.08 -13.27 12.59
CA PRO A 33 9.19 -13.78 11.22
C PRO A 33 7.91 -13.58 10.39
N PHE A 34 6.74 -13.70 11.03
CA PHE A 34 5.45 -13.47 10.38
C PHE A 34 5.27 -12.01 9.96
N LEU A 35 5.51 -11.07 10.89
CA LEU A 35 5.41 -9.64 10.62
C LEU A 35 6.47 -9.19 9.60
N THR A 36 7.70 -9.67 9.71
CA THR A 36 8.76 -9.40 8.73
C THR A 36 8.40 -9.90 7.34
N SER A 37 7.80 -11.09 7.22
CA SER A 37 7.34 -11.61 5.93
C SER A 37 6.24 -10.75 5.33
N LEU A 38 5.26 -10.32 6.14
CA LEU A 38 4.18 -9.43 5.71
C LEU A 38 4.72 -8.07 5.27
N LEU A 39 5.62 -7.47 6.04
CA LEU A 39 6.22 -6.17 5.74
C LEU A 39 7.13 -6.23 4.52
N SER A 40 7.90 -7.31 4.34
CA SER A 40 8.75 -7.53 3.16
C SER A 40 7.93 -7.57 1.87
N GLU A 41 6.66 -7.99 1.93
CA GLU A 41 5.74 -7.95 0.80
C GLU A 41 5.04 -6.59 0.65
N ALA A 42 4.61 -5.98 1.77
CA ALA A 42 3.86 -4.73 1.77
C ALA A 42 4.68 -3.50 1.40
N ILE A 43 5.93 -3.44 1.86
CA ILE A 43 6.79 -2.29 1.64
C ILE A 43 7.02 -2.03 0.13
N PRO A 44 7.52 -3.00 -0.67
CA PRO A 44 7.70 -2.78 -2.10
C PRO A 44 6.40 -2.46 -2.83
N PHE A 45 5.28 -3.05 -2.39
CA PHE A 45 3.97 -2.77 -2.97
C PHE A 45 3.55 -1.31 -2.75
N ILE A 46 3.69 -0.79 -1.52
CA ILE A 46 3.41 0.62 -1.19
C ILE A 46 4.38 1.55 -1.91
N ASP A 47 5.68 1.23 -1.91
CA ASP A 47 6.71 2.02 -2.58
C ASP A 47 6.47 2.10 -4.10
N SER A 48 5.84 1.08 -4.71
CA SER A 48 5.47 1.12 -6.13
C SER A 48 4.41 2.19 -6.45
N ALA A 49 3.55 2.54 -5.47
CA ALA A 49 2.50 3.54 -5.61
C ALA A 49 2.96 4.95 -5.23
N SER A 50 3.83 5.04 -4.22
CA SER A 50 4.38 6.30 -3.71
C SER A 50 5.86 6.12 -3.35
N PRO A 51 6.77 6.25 -4.32
CA PRO A 51 8.20 6.10 -4.07
C PRO A 51 8.70 7.07 -2.99
N ARG A 52 9.47 6.55 -2.03
CA ARG A 52 10.06 7.35 -0.93
C ARG A 52 11.09 8.39 -1.39
N SER A 53 11.72 8.15 -2.52
CA SER A 53 12.71 9.06 -3.10
C SER A 53 12.24 9.55 -4.46
N PRO A 54 12.44 10.84 -4.78
CA PRO A 54 12.34 11.29 -6.16
C PRO A 54 13.36 10.53 -7.01
N PRO A 55 13.07 10.26 -8.30
CA PRO A 55 14.05 9.66 -9.20
C PRO A 55 15.32 10.51 -9.18
N ALA A 56 16.47 9.87 -8.98
CA ALA A 56 17.75 10.55 -8.92
C ALA A 56 17.95 11.40 -10.19
N PRO A 57 18.39 12.67 -10.06
CA PRO A 57 18.78 13.44 -11.21
C PRO A 57 20.01 12.77 -11.83
N ALA A 58 19.93 12.39 -13.10
CA ALA A 58 21.04 11.89 -13.93
C ALA A 58 21.43 10.40 -13.84
N ALA A 59 20.49 9.47 -13.74
CA ALA A 59 20.74 8.14 -14.33
C ALA A 59 20.48 8.21 -15.84
N SER A 60 21.45 7.81 -16.67
CA SER A 60 21.34 7.71 -18.14
C SER A 60 20.29 6.71 -18.63
N THR A 61 19.50 6.16 -17.72
CA THR A 61 18.44 5.19 -17.98
C THR A 61 17.14 5.76 -17.43
N PRO A 62 16.09 5.92 -18.27
CA PRO A 62 14.79 6.35 -17.77
C PRO A 62 14.28 5.39 -16.69
N PRO A 63 13.65 5.90 -15.62
CA PRO A 63 13.08 5.04 -14.60
C PRO A 63 12.05 4.11 -15.24
N PRO A 64 11.90 2.88 -14.73
CA PRO A 64 10.87 1.97 -15.21
C PRO A 64 9.49 2.63 -15.08
N PRO A 65 8.58 2.40 -16.04
CA PRO A 65 7.23 2.95 -15.96
C PRO A 65 6.53 2.45 -14.69
N SER A 66 5.82 3.35 -14.01
CA SER A 66 5.04 2.97 -12.83
C SER A 66 4.00 1.91 -13.21
N PRO A 67 3.82 0.86 -12.38
CA PRO A 67 2.77 -0.13 -12.60
C PRO A 67 1.36 0.42 -12.30
N TRP A 68 1.26 1.65 -11.81
CA TRP A 68 0.01 2.32 -11.47
C TRP A 68 -0.42 3.29 -12.58
N LYS A 69 -1.64 3.11 -13.06
CA LYS A 69 -2.29 3.99 -14.03
C LYS A 69 -3.06 5.08 -13.31
N LEU A 70 -2.82 6.34 -13.66
CA LEU A 70 -3.65 7.46 -13.20
C LEU A 70 -5.07 7.35 -13.80
N LYS A 71 -6.09 7.39 -12.93
CA LYS A 71 -7.51 7.36 -13.30
C LYS A 71 -8.16 8.73 -13.23
N SER A 72 -7.88 9.49 -12.18
CA SER A 72 -8.41 10.84 -12.00
C SER A 72 -7.58 11.66 -11.03
N THR A 73 -7.74 12.98 -11.11
CA THR A 73 -7.17 13.95 -10.16
C THR A 73 -8.28 14.87 -9.72
N LYS A 74 -8.40 15.10 -8.40
CA LYS A 74 -9.38 16.01 -7.81
C LYS A 74 -8.68 16.98 -6.87
N SER A 75 -8.92 18.27 -7.06
CA SER A 75 -8.45 19.34 -6.17
C SER A 75 -9.58 19.80 -5.26
N PHE A 76 -9.22 20.33 -4.09
CA PHE A 76 -10.17 20.83 -3.11
C PHE A 76 -9.74 22.24 -2.68
N PRO A 77 -10.67 23.19 -2.48
CA PRO A 77 -10.30 24.56 -2.07
C PRO A 77 -9.50 24.62 -0.77
N THR A 78 -9.70 23.66 0.13
CA THR A 78 -9.07 23.58 1.45
C THR A 78 -7.77 22.77 1.48
N SER A 79 -7.27 22.31 0.33
CA SER A 79 -6.06 21.48 0.23
C SER A 79 -5.19 21.94 -0.94
N ALA A 80 -3.93 22.29 -0.65
CA ALA A 80 -2.93 22.57 -1.67
C ALA A 80 -2.51 21.30 -2.43
N ALA A 81 -2.62 20.13 -1.79
CA ALA A 81 -2.32 18.84 -2.41
C ALA A 81 -3.53 18.31 -3.19
N PRO A 82 -3.42 18.04 -4.50
CA PRO A 82 -4.47 17.34 -5.23
C PRO A 82 -4.51 15.86 -4.84
N VAL A 83 -5.71 15.28 -4.85
CA VAL A 83 -5.93 13.85 -4.66
C VAL A 83 -5.91 13.15 -6.01
N ARG A 84 -4.93 12.27 -6.22
CA ARG A 84 -4.83 11.41 -7.40
C ARG A 84 -5.40 10.03 -7.09
N LEU A 85 -6.24 9.51 -7.97
CA LEU A 85 -6.71 8.13 -7.94
C LEU A 85 -5.90 7.32 -8.95
N LEU A 86 -5.17 6.33 -8.46
CA LEU A 86 -4.38 5.41 -9.24
C LEU A 86 -5.02 4.02 -9.23
N GLU A 87 -4.82 3.26 -10.30
CA GLU A 87 -5.28 1.89 -10.45
C GLU A 87 -4.12 1.01 -10.90
N ARG A 88 -4.01 -0.17 -10.30
CA ARG A 88 -3.04 -1.18 -10.71
C ARG A 88 -3.75 -2.52 -10.89
N ARG A 89 -3.49 -3.16 -12.03
CA ARG A 89 -3.99 -4.50 -12.34
C ARG A 89 -2.85 -5.51 -12.23
N VAL A 90 -3.02 -6.52 -11.39
CA VAL A 90 -2.09 -7.64 -11.25
C VAL A 90 -2.71 -8.87 -11.91
N PRO A 91 -2.13 -9.40 -13.00
CA PRO A 91 -2.73 -10.53 -13.70
C PRO A 91 -2.62 -11.83 -12.89
N ALA A 92 -3.61 -12.70 -13.04
CA ALA A 92 -3.69 -14.00 -12.40
C ALA A 92 -2.45 -14.87 -12.65
N SER A 93 -1.87 -14.76 -13.85
CA SER A 93 -0.64 -15.48 -14.23
C SER A 93 0.54 -15.12 -13.32
N ALA A 94 0.64 -13.86 -12.89
CA ALA A 94 1.71 -13.43 -12.00
C ALA A 94 1.45 -13.82 -10.53
N LEU A 95 0.17 -13.99 -10.17
CA LEU A 95 -0.26 -14.41 -8.83
C LEU A 95 -0.21 -15.93 -8.60
N ALA A 96 -0.12 -16.72 -9.67
CA ALA A 96 -0.17 -18.19 -9.61
C ALA A 96 0.94 -18.80 -8.74
N ALA A 97 2.16 -18.24 -8.81
CA ALA A 97 3.29 -18.69 -7.98
C ALA A 97 3.02 -18.44 -6.49
N ALA A 98 2.61 -17.21 -6.14
CA ALA A 98 2.25 -16.81 -4.78
C ALA A 98 1.10 -17.65 -4.19
N ALA A 99 0.14 -18.05 -5.03
CA ALA A 99 -0.98 -18.88 -4.63
C ALA A 99 -0.54 -20.29 -4.22
N SER A 100 0.48 -20.82 -4.89
CA SER A 100 0.98 -22.19 -4.71
C SER A 100 1.76 -22.35 -3.41
N THR A 101 2.55 -21.34 -3.02
CA THR A 101 3.33 -21.31 -1.76
C THR A 101 2.43 -21.25 -0.51
N ARG A 102 1.13 -20.97 -0.69
CA ARG A 102 0.17 -20.74 0.40
C ARG A 102 -0.35 -22.01 1.08
N GLY A 103 0.21 -23.19 0.76
CA GLY A 103 -0.10 -24.45 1.42
C GLY A 103 -1.54 -24.96 1.23
N SER A 104 -2.31 -24.37 0.31
CA SER A 104 -3.67 -24.81 0.01
C SER A 104 -3.73 -25.50 -1.35
N ARG A 105 -4.39 -26.66 -1.38
CA ARG A 105 -4.96 -27.37 -2.55
C ARG A 105 -5.27 -26.42 -3.72
N PRO A 106 -5.18 -26.89 -4.99
CA PRO A 106 -5.39 -26.05 -6.17
C PRO A 106 -6.64 -25.21 -6.00
N ARG A 107 -6.49 -23.89 -5.83
CA ARG A 107 -7.66 -23.00 -5.84
C ARG A 107 -8.19 -23.02 -7.27
N PRO A 108 -9.51 -23.21 -7.48
CA PRO A 108 -10.07 -22.98 -8.80
C PRO A 108 -9.94 -21.48 -9.08
N HIS A 109 -9.05 -21.15 -10.02
CA HIS A 109 -8.89 -19.85 -10.67
C HIS A 109 -8.44 -18.70 -9.76
N VAL A 110 -7.12 -18.55 -9.62
CA VAL A 110 -6.53 -17.24 -9.31
C VAL A 110 -7.06 -16.24 -10.33
N ARG A 111 -7.64 -15.13 -9.86
CA ARG A 111 -8.20 -14.07 -10.71
C ARG A 111 -7.26 -12.88 -10.71
N ASP A 112 -7.42 -12.02 -11.70
CA ASP A 112 -6.75 -10.73 -11.72
C ASP A 112 -7.16 -9.92 -10.50
N GLU A 113 -6.20 -9.23 -9.88
CA GLU A 113 -6.45 -8.28 -8.82
C GLU A 113 -6.45 -6.86 -9.39
N THR A 114 -7.46 -6.06 -9.03
CA THR A 114 -7.48 -4.63 -9.31
C THR A 114 -7.37 -3.88 -7.99
N TRP A 115 -6.31 -3.10 -7.87
CA TRP A 115 -6.02 -2.27 -6.70
C TRP A 115 -6.26 -0.80 -7.04
N ALA A 116 -6.89 -0.08 -6.13
CA ALA A 116 -7.04 1.36 -6.19
C ALA A 116 -6.19 2.02 -5.11
N CYS A 117 -5.48 3.08 -5.45
CA CYS A 117 -4.67 3.86 -4.53
C CYS A 117 -5.05 5.34 -4.62
N ARG A 118 -5.39 5.96 -3.49
CA ARG A 118 -5.57 7.41 -3.40
C ARG A 118 -4.28 8.01 -2.86
N VAL A 119 -3.72 8.97 -3.60
CA VAL A 119 -2.45 9.62 -3.25
C VAL A 119 -2.65 11.12 -3.19
N SER A 120 -2.30 11.73 -2.06
CA SER A 120 -2.15 13.17 -1.89
C SER A 120 -0.83 13.43 -1.17
N LEU A 121 0.02 14.27 -1.75
CA LEU A 121 1.33 14.59 -1.18
C LEU A 121 1.27 16.02 -0.63
N HIS A 122 1.37 16.13 0.69
CA HIS A 122 1.32 17.40 1.40
C HIS A 122 2.74 17.86 1.75
N SER A 123 2.99 19.17 1.65
CA SER A 123 4.18 19.76 2.24
C SER A 123 4.11 19.64 3.75
N ASP A 124 5.22 19.26 4.40
CA ASP A 124 5.33 19.21 5.85
C ASP A 124 5.42 20.62 6.43
N ALA A 125 4.26 21.25 6.59
CA ALA A 125 4.10 22.61 7.09
C ALA A 125 2.78 22.74 7.86
N ALA A 126 2.76 23.64 8.83
CA ALA A 126 1.55 24.02 9.56
C ALA A 126 0.97 25.31 8.96
N ALA A 127 0.48 25.21 7.72
CA ALA A 127 -0.12 26.32 6.98
C ALA A 127 -1.40 25.86 6.26
N ASP A 128 -2.26 26.81 5.89
CA ASP A 128 -3.51 26.52 5.21
C ASP A 128 -3.31 25.64 3.97
N GLY A 129 -4.09 24.57 3.87
CA GLY A 129 -4.02 23.61 2.78
C GLY A 129 -2.82 22.65 2.80
N THR A 130 -1.98 22.69 3.83
CA THR A 130 -0.87 21.75 4.05
C THR A 130 -1.11 20.87 5.29
N ALA A 131 -0.19 19.95 5.58
CA ALA A 131 -0.27 19.11 6.78
C ALA A 131 1.12 18.80 7.30
N SER A 132 1.40 19.21 8.53
CA SER A 132 2.66 18.86 9.18
C SER A 132 2.65 17.41 9.67
N TRP A 133 3.82 16.79 9.75
CA TRP A 133 3.98 15.44 10.32
C TRP A 133 3.42 15.36 11.75
N ARG A 134 3.56 16.45 12.52
CA ARG A 134 3.01 16.56 13.87
C ARG A 134 1.48 16.51 13.87
N GLU A 135 0.83 17.23 12.97
CA GLU A 135 -0.63 17.19 12.82
C GLU A 135 -1.10 15.82 12.37
N PHE A 136 -0.41 15.21 11.40
CA PHE A 136 -0.70 13.86 10.94
C PHE A 136 -0.61 12.83 12.06
N ARG A 137 0.46 12.86 12.86
CA ARG A 137 0.64 11.94 14.01
C ARG A 137 -0.45 12.15 15.05
N ARG A 138 -0.75 13.42 15.38
CA ARG A 138 -1.82 13.74 16.34
C ARG A 138 -3.15 13.20 15.83
N ALA A 139 -3.52 13.50 14.60
CA ALA A 139 -4.76 13.10 13.95
C ALA A 139 -4.93 11.58 13.90
N LEU A 140 -3.90 10.81 13.53
CA LEU A 140 -4.05 9.36 13.35
C LEU A 140 -3.78 8.52 14.60
N LYS A 141 -2.91 8.97 15.50
CA LYS A 141 -2.46 8.15 16.63
C LYS A 141 -3.02 8.63 17.97
N GLU A 142 -3.07 9.94 18.18
CA GLU A 142 -3.32 10.52 19.51
C GLU A 142 -4.79 10.91 19.69
N ALA A 143 -5.42 11.45 18.63
CA ALA A 143 -6.76 12.02 18.64
C ALA A 143 -7.63 11.46 17.49
N HIS A 144 -7.44 10.18 17.14
CA HIS A 144 -8.11 9.55 15.99
C HIS A 144 -9.62 9.72 16.00
N VAL A 145 -10.29 9.33 17.10
CA VAL A 145 -11.76 9.38 17.20
C VAL A 145 -12.30 10.79 16.95
N GLY A 146 -11.79 11.79 17.69
CA GLY A 146 -12.26 13.16 17.53
C GLY A 146 -11.91 13.78 16.17
N THR A 147 -10.86 13.30 15.51
CA THR A 147 -10.52 13.74 14.16
C THR A 147 -11.49 13.13 13.13
N GLU A 148 -11.79 11.83 13.22
CA GLU A 148 -12.75 11.17 12.32
C GLU A 148 -14.17 11.75 12.46
N ASP A 149 -14.60 12.07 13.68
CA ASP A 149 -15.89 12.74 13.91
C ASP A 149 -15.95 14.12 13.23
N ALA A 150 -14.86 14.88 13.26
CA ALA A 150 -14.79 16.18 12.59
C ALA A 150 -14.77 16.08 11.06
N PHE A 151 -14.30 14.96 10.51
CA PHE A 151 -14.22 14.73 9.05
C PHE A 151 -15.42 13.98 8.47
N THR A 152 -16.25 13.35 9.30
CA THR A 152 -17.45 12.63 8.88
C THR A 152 -18.66 13.53 9.08
N PRO A 153 -19.26 14.11 8.02
CA PRO A 153 -20.48 14.88 8.18
C PRO A 153 -21.58 13.98 8.72
N SER A 154 -22.18 14.37 9.85
CA SER A 154 -23.42 13.80 10.38
C SER A 154 -24.63 14.29 9.60
#